data_AF-A0A2A9EKN7-F1
#
_entry.id   AF-A0A2A9EKN7-F1
#
_cell.length_a   1.000
_cell.length_b   1.000
_cell.length_c   1.000
_cell.angle_alpha   90.00
_cell.angle_beta   90.00
_cell.angle_gamma   90.00
#
_symmetry.space_group_name_H-M   'P 1'
#
loop_
_entity.id
_entity.type
_entity.pdbx_description
1 polymer ?
#
loop_
_entity_poly.entity_id
_entity_poly.type
_entity_poly.pdbx_seq_one_letter_code
_entity_poly.pdbx_strand_id
1 'polypeptide(L)'
;MSKSQAGDVGPRPTQVQTEVGEDRSLLRLGAVSIVVGLVLQFVMGLLHPSRADPNDSAAAFAEYARSDAWTAVHMGQFVGTLLIVIGLVAASRHLARQVDGAGAAAVVAGLAAVLVAAVFAVQMAVDGVALKGAVDTWVGAAEADRQAALLAAEAVRWTEKGLSAFFQLLNGVTLLMVGLAMVLGRLFPRWLGWVGVIAGLGELPGSVVVAYTGFSPTAALVLQPAAVLGAVYLIGTRWSCGAKDER
;
A
#
# COMPACT_ATOMS: atom_id res chain seq x y z
N MET A 1 -63.16 1.62 15.67
CA MET A 1 -61.98 2.19 14.98
C MET A 1 -60.76 1.40 15.42
N SER A 2 -60.16 0.68 14.46
CA SER A 2 -59.09 -0.31 14.65
C SER A 2 -57.75 0.36 14.95
N LYS A 3 -57.03 -0.09 15.99
CA LYS A 3 -55.63 0.27 16.21
C LYS A 3 -54.75 -0.74 15.46
N SER A 4 -54.09 -0.26 14.42
CA SER A 4 -53.05 -0.95 13.68
C SER A 4 -51.85 -1.25 14.60
N GLN A 5 -51.56 -2.52 14.85
CA GLN A 5 -50.26 -2.96 15.37
C GLN A 5 -49.24 -2.85 14.23
N ALA A 6 -48.40 -1.82 14.27
CA ALA A 6 -47.16 -1.83 13.52
C ALA A 6 -46.21 -2.79 14.25
N GLY A 7 -46.02 -3.98 13.68
CA GLY A 7 -45.00 -4.92 14.13
C GLY A 7 -43.63 -4.30 13.90
N ASP A 8 -42.88 -4.12 14.99
CA ASP A 8 -41.45 -3.85 14.96
C ASP A 8 -40.75 -5.11 14.41
N VAL A 9 -40.52 -5.13 13.10
CA VAL A 9 -39.76 -6.19 12.44
C VAL A 9 -38.29 -5.79 12.52
N GLY A 10 -37.70 -5.94 13.71
CA GLY A 10 -36.25 -5.96 13.87
C GLY A 10 -35.64 -7.06 12.98
N PRO A 11 -34.38 -6.91 12.54
CA PRO A 11 -33.73 -7.89 11.68
C PRO A 11 -33.78 -9.28 12.31
N ARG A 12 -34.19 -10.29 11.52
CA ARG A 12 -34.31 -11.67 11.98
C ARG A 12 -32.95 -12.14 12.52
N PRO A 13 -32.89 -12.88 13.65
CA PRO A 13 -31.63 -13.31 14.27
C PRO A 13 -30.64 -13.97 13.32
N THR A 14 -31.13 -14.64 12.27
CA THR A 14 -30.33 -15.24 11.20
C THR A 14 -29.55 -14.20 10.39
N GLN A 15 -30.11 -13.02 10.06
CA GLN A 15 -29.40 -12.00 9.27
C GLN A 15 -28.22 -11.39 10.04
N VAL A 16 -28.42 -11.07 11.32
CA VAL A 16 -27.36 -10.52 12.18
C VAL A 16 -26.22 -11.53 12.36
N GLN A 17 -26.54 -12.82 12.53
CA GLN A 17 -25.53 -13.88 12.64
C GLN A 17 -24.74 -14.06 11.33
N THR A 18 -25.40 -13.97 10.17
CA THR A 18 -24.73 -14.05 8.87
C THR A 18 -23.81 -12.85 8.63
N GLU A 19 -24.25 -11.62 8.92
CA GLU A 19 -23.42 -10.40 8.77
C GLU A 19 -22.17 -10.44 9.66
N VAL A 20 -22.30 -10.90 10.91
CA VAL A 20 -21.17 -11.06 11.84
C VAL A 20 -20.20 -12.15 11.37
N GLY A 21 -20.70 -13.24 10.80
CA GLY A 21 -19.89 -14.33 10.24
C GLY A 21 -19.11 -13.93 8.99
N GLU A 22 -19.74 -13.17 8.09
CA GLU A 22 -19.11 -12.61 6.89
C GLU A 22 -18.01 -11.60 7.24
N ASP A 23 -18.26 -10.72 8.21
CA ASP A 23 -17.27 -9.75 8.70
C ASP A 23 -16.02 -10.41 9.25
N ARG A 24 -16.21 -11.45 10.07
CA ARG A 24 -15.09 -12.19 10.65
C ARG A 24 -14.25 -12.86 9.57
N SER A 25 -14.89 -13.38 8.52
CA SER A 25 -14.22 -14.05 7.41
C SER A 25 -13.45 -13.06 6.55
N LEU A 26 -14.04 -11.89 6.26
CA LEU A 26 -13.40 -10.81 5.51
C LEU A 26 -12.17 -10.26 6.23
N LEU A 27 -12.27 -10.05 7.55
CA LEU A 27 -11.12 -9.67 8.36
C LEU A 27 -10.06 -10.77 8.35
N ARG A 28 -10.38 -12.03 8.66
CA ARG A 28 -9.37 -13.11 8.61
C ARG A 28 -8.63 -13.16 7.27
N LEU A 29 -9.36 -13.05 6.16
CA LEU A 29 -8.78 -12.97 4.82
C LEU A 29 -7.81 -11.79 4.72
N GLY A 30 -8.25 -10.57 5.07
CA GLY A 30 -7.41 -9.38 4.97
C GLY A 30 -6.13 -9.45 5.83
N ALA A 31 -6.18 -10.09 7.01
CA ALA A 31 -5.02 -10.20 7.89
C ALA A 31 -3.98 -11.16 7.29
N VAL A 32 -4.45 -12.29 6.76
CA VAL A 32 -3.60 -13.22 6.01
C VAL A 32 -3.01 -12.53 4.78
N SER A 33 -3.81 -11.79 4.02
CA SER A 33 -3.35 -11.04 2.85
C SER A 33 -2.26 -10.04 3.21
N ILE A 34 -2.41 -9.27 4.30
CA ILE A 34 -1.38 -8.34 4.76
C ILE A 34 -0.06 -9.08 5.05
N VAL A 35 -0.10 -10.17 5.81
CA VAL A 35 1.12 -10.91 6.17
C VAL A 35 1.80 -11.49 4.93
N VAL A 36 1.04 -12.17 4.07
CA VAL A 36 1.57 -12.74 2.83
C VAL A 36 2.11 -11.64 1.92
N GLY A 37 1.41 -10.51 1.81
CA GLY A 37 1.82 -9.37 1.01
C GLY A 37 3.13 -8.74 1.50
N LEU A 38 3.29 -8.56 2.82
CA LEU A 38 4.53 -8.07 3.43
C LEU A 38 5.71 -9.03 3.21
N VAL A 39 5.48 -10.34 3.37
CA VAL A 39 6.51 -11.36 3.10
C VAL A 39 6.92 -11.31 1.62
N LEU A 40 5.95 -11.22 0.71
CA LEU A 40 6.22 -11.13 -0.71
C LEU A 40 7.00 -9.86 -1.05
N GLN A 41 6.64 -8.70 -0.49
CA GLN A 41 7.40 -7.47 -0.65
C GLN A 41 8.85 -7.61 -0.19
N PHE A 42 9.05 -8.18 1.00
CA PHE A 42 10.38 -8.40 1.54
C PHE A 42 11.22 -9.30 0.62
N VAL A 43 10.67 -10.44 0.20
CA VAL A 43 11.37 -11.39 -0.69
C VAL A 43 11.69 -10.73 -2.04
N MET A 44 10.74 -10.01 -2.66
CA MET A 44 10.99 -9.33 -3.92
C MET A 44 12.02 -8.21 -3.76
N GLY A 45 12.03 -7.49 -2.64
CA GLY A 45 13.06 -6.51 -2.31
C GLY A 45 14.46 -7.12 -2.22
N LEU A 46 14.61 -8.33 -1.69
CA LEU A 46 15.90 -9.04 -1.68
C LEU A 46 16.38 -9.45 -3.07
N LEU A 47 15.46 -9.70 -4.00
CA LEU A 47 15.74 -10.08 -5.38
C LEU A 47 15.93 -8.86 -6.30
N HIS A 48 15.54 -7.67 -5.86
CA HIS A 48 15.60 -6.44 -6.65
C HIS A 48 17.05 -5.92 -6.77
N PRO A 49 17.58 -5.70 -7.99
CA PRO A 49 18.90 -5.12 -8.18
C PRO A 49 18.95 -3.66 -7.69
N SER A 50 19.78 -3.40 -6.69
CA SER A 50 19.77 -2.13 -5.94
C SER A 50 21.17 -1.70 -5.47
N ARG A 51 22.23 -2.11 -6.17
CA ARG A 51 23.61 -1.76 -5.79
C ARG A 51 24.04 -0.39 -6.32
N ALA A 52 23.68 -0.08 -7.56
CA ALA A 52 23.93 1.22 -8.16
C ALA A 52 23.05 2.30 -7.52
N ASP A 53 23.53 3.54 -7.52
CA ASP A 53 22.71 4.68 -7.11
C ASP A 53 21.49 4.76 -8.04
N PRO A 54 20.25 4.66 -7.54
CA PRO A 54 19.05 4.69 -8.37
C PRO A 54 18.78 6.05 -9.05
N ASN A 55 19.56 7.10 -8.70
CA ASN A 55 19.59 8.38 -9.39
C ASN A 55 20.72 8.52 -10.43
N ASP A 56 21.69 7.60 -10.48
CA ASP A 56 22.59 7.44 -11.62
C ASP A 56 21.95 6.49 -12.61
N SER A 57 21.21 7.05 -13.58
CA SER A 57 20.46 6.27 -14.57
C SER A 57 21.35 5.29 -15.32
N ALA A 58 22.54 5.71 -15.78
CA ALA A 58 23.41 4.85 -16.58
C ALA A 58 23.93 3.65 -15.77
N ALA A 59 24.37 3.89 -14.53
CA ALA A 59 24.83 2.81 -13.65
C ALA A 59 23.68 1.87 -13.26
N ALA A 60 22.52 2.42 -12.89
CA ALA A 60 21.34 1.64 -12.52
C ALA A 60 20.82 0.80 -13.69
N PHE A 61 20.67 1.39 -14.88
CA PHE A 61 20.20 0.68 -16.06
C PHE A 61 21.15 -0.44 -16.47
N ALA A 62 22.47 -0.25 -16.35
CA ALA A 62 23.45 -1.31 -16.61
C ALA A 62 23.35 -2.47 -15.58
N GLU A 63 22.90 -2.21 -14.36
CA GLU A 63 22.53 -3.24 -13.39
C GLU A 63 21.21 -3.94 -13.80
N TYR A 64 20.18 -3.18 -14.18
CA TYR A 64 18.86 -3.72 -14.51
C TYR A 64 18.88 -4.59 -15.77
N ALA A 65 19.67 -4.22 -16.79
CA ALA A 65 19.87 -4.99 -18.00
C ALA A 65 20.42 -6.40 -17.75
N ARG A 66 21.16 -6.59 -16.64
CA ARG A 66 21.74 -7.88 -16.24
C ARG A 66 20.80 -8.73 -15.40
N SER A 67 19.59 -8.24 -15.10
CA SER A 67 18.61 -8.95 -14.29
C SER A 67 17.51 -9.55 -15.16
N ASP A 68 17.55 -10.87 -15.34
CA ASP A 68 16.48 -11.62 -16.00
C ASP A 68 15.18 -11.63 -15.17
N ALA A 69 15.32 -11.48 -13.84
CA ALA A 69 14.19 -11.51 -12.92
C ALA A 69 13.47 -10.16 -12.78
N TRP A 70 13.99 -9.07 -13.36
CA TRP A 70 13.50 -7.70 -13.15
C TRP A 70 11.97 -7.59 -13.23
N THR A 71 11.38 -8.01 -14.35
CA THR A 71 9.93 -7.89 -14.53
C THR A 71 9.16 -8.76 -13.55
N ALA A 72 9.63 -9.98 -13.27
CA ALA A 72 8.98 -10.87 -12.31
C ALA A 72 9.02 -10.31 -10.88
N VAL A 73 10.11 -9.66 -10.49
CA VAL A 73 10.25 -8.99 -9.19
C VAL A 73 9.17 -7.91 -9.04
N HIS A 74 9.00 -7.04 -10.03
CA HIS A 74 8.00 -5.97 -9.98
C HIS A 74 6.56 -6.49 -10.05
N MET A 75 6.30 -7.58 -10.78
CA MET A 75 5.00 -8.27 -10.73
C MET A 75 4.73 -8.84 -9.33
N GLY A 76 5.75 -9.42 -8.69
CA GLY A 76 5.66 -9.90 -7.31
C GLY A 76 5.41 -8.77 -6.32
N GLN A 77 6.08 -7.63 -6.48
CA GLN A 77 5.82 -6.42 -5.69
C GLN A 77 4.38 -5.94 -5.91
N PHE A 78 3.89 -5.89 -7.15
CA PHE A 78 2.50 -5.51 -7.40
C PHE A 78 1.51 -6.42 -6.64
N VAL A 79 1.67 -7.74 -6.75
CA VAL A 79 0.82 -8.70 -6.03
C VAL A 79 0.93 -8.52 -4.51
N GLY A 80 2.14 -8.30 -3.99
CA GLY A 80 2.37 -8.06 -2.57
C GLY A 80 1.63 -6.82 -2.06
N THR A 81 1.75 -5.70 -2.77
CA THR A 81 1.02 -4.46 -2.44
C THR A 81 -0.49 -4.66 -2.56
N LEU A 82 -0.97 -5.36 -3.58
CA LEU A 82 -2.40 -5.61 -3.76
C LEU A 82 -2.99 -6.39 -2.58
N LEU A 83 -2.27 -7.41 -2.08
CA LEU A 83 -2.68 -8.16 -0.89
C LEU A 83 -2.73 -7.29 0.37
N ILE A 84 -1.76 -6.39 0.55
CA ILE A 84 -1.77 -5.41 1.66
C ILE A 84 -2.99 -4.49 1.54
N VAL A 85 -3.27 -3.97 0.33
CA VAL A 85 -4.42 -3.08 0.07
C VAL A 85 -5.74 -3.80 0.33
N ILE A 86 -5.88 -5.08 -0.05
CA ILE A 86 -7.07 -5.88 0.26
C ILE A 86 -7.32 -5.92 1.78
N GLY A 87 -6.27 -6.11 2.57
CA GLY A 87 -6.38 -6.05 4.03
C GLY A 87 -6.76 -4.66 4.54
N LEU A 88 -6.13 -3.61 4.04
CA LEU A 88 -6.48 -2.23 4.42
C LEU A 88 -7.94 -1.88 4.08
N VAL A 89 -8.43 -2.29 2.92
CA VAL A 89 -9.83 -2.09 2.52
C VAL A 89 -10.78 -2.88 3.41
N ALA A 90 -10.45 -4.13 3.77
CA ALA A 90 -11.22 -4.91 4.73
C ALA A 90 -11.27 -4.22 6.11
N ALA A 91 -10.14 -3.68 6.58
CA ALA A 91 -10.04 -2.89 7.81
C ALA A 91 -10.96 -1.67 7.77
N SER A 92 -10.82 -0.88 6.72
CA SER A 92 -11.56 0.37 6.50
C SER A 92 -13.05 0.11 6.43
N ARG A 93 -13.49 -0.93 5.70
CA ARG A 93 -14.90 -1.31 5.63
C ARG A 93 -15.46 -1.68 7.00
N HIS A 94 -14.71 -2.40 7.82
CA HIS A 94 -15.15 -2.75 9.16
C HIS A 94 -15.23 -1.52 10.08
N LEU A 95 -14.21 -0.66 10.06
CA LEU A 95 -14.16 0.59 10.84
C LEU A 95 -15.23 1.60 10.43
N ALA A 96 -15.61 1.63 9.14
CA ALA A 96 -16.62 2.53 8.57
C ALA A 96 -18.04 2.30 9.11
N ARG A 97 -18.30 1.20 9.82
CA ARG A 97 -19.60 0.96 10.47
C ARG A 97 -19.86 1.86 11.68
N GLN A 98 -18.84 2.55 12.19
CA GLN A 98 -19.00 3.52 13.27
C GLN A 98 -19.70 4.77 12.73
N VAL A 99 -20.68 5.30 13.46
CA VAL A 99 -21.55 6.42 13.00
C VAL A 99 -20.96 7.82 13.24
N ASP A 100 -19.69 7.91 13.65
CA ASP A 100 -19.01 9.15 14.04
C ASP A 100 -17.79 9.45 13.15
N GLY A 101 -16.93 10.39 13.59
CA GLY A 101 -15.72 10.77 12.86
C GLY A 101 -14.76 9.60 12.59
N ALA A 102 -14.82 8.51 13.36
CA ALA A 102 -14.04 7.30 13.07
C ALA A 102 -14.51 6.61 11.78
N GLY A 103 -15.83 6.58 11.54
CA GLY A 103 -16.39 6.01 10.33
C GLY A 103 -16.04 6.82 9.08
N ALA A 104 -16.14 8.15 9.18
CA ALA A 104 -15.75 9.04 8.09
C ALA A 104 -14.25 8.89 7.73
N ALA A 105 -13.38 8.83 8.74
CA ALA A 105 -11.95 8.60 8.53
C ALA A 105 -11.67 7.25 7.85
N ALA A 106 -12.39 6.20 8.22
CA ALA A 106 -12.27 4.88 7.63
C ALA A 106 -12.71 4.84 6.15
N VAL A 107 -13.76 5.57 5.77
CA VAL A 107 -14.18 5.68 4.36
C VAL A 107 -13.08 6.31 3.52
N VAL A 108 -12.50 7.42 3.99
CA VAL A 108 -11.38 8.08 3.30
C VAL A 108 -10.17 7.16 3.19
N ALA A 109 -9.85 6.41 4.26
CA ALA A 109 -8.78 5.42 4.24
C ALA A 109 -9.01 4.31 3.19
N GLY A 110 -10.23 3.79 3.09
CA GLY A 110 -10.58 2.77 2.10
C GLY A 110 -10.44 3.28 0.66
N LEU A 111 -10.90 4.50 0.39
CA LEU A 111 -10.75 5.14 -0.93
C LEU A 111 -9.28 5.39 -1.27
N ALA A 112 -8.51 5.93 -0.31
CA ALA A 112 -7.08 6.15 -0.48
C ALA A 112 -6.33 4.84 -0.76
N ALA A 113 -6.67 3.75 -0.06
CA ALA A 113 -6.06 2.43 -0.28
C ALA A 113 -6.31 1.89 -1.70
N VAL A 114 -7.51 2.10 -2.26
CA VAL A 114 -7.80 1.73 -3.65
C VAL A 114 -6.97 2.56 -4.63
N LEU A 115 -6.82 3.86 -4.36
CA LEU A 115 -5.95 4.73 -5.18
C LEU A 115 -4.48 4.32 -5.08
N VAL A 116 -4.01 3.87 -3.91
CA VAL A 116 -2.66 3.30 -3.73
C VAL A 116 -2.47 2.11 -4.68
N ALA A 117 -3.39 1.15 -4.71
CA ALA A 117 -3.29 0.01 -5.63
C ALA A 117 -3.30 0.45 -7.10
N ALA A 118 -4.13 1.43 -7.46
CA ALA A 118 -4.20 1.93 -8.83
C ALA A 118 -2.90 2.61 -9.27
N VAL A 119 -2.36 3.53 -8.47
CA VAL A 119 -1.11 4.23 -8.77
C VAL A 119 0.06 3.25 -8.79
N PHE A 120 0.10 2.31 -7.84
CA PHE A 120 1.17 1.31 -7.80
C PHE A 120 1.12 0.34 -9.00
N ALA A 121 -0.07 -0.02 -9.48
CA ALA A 121 -0.20 -0.81 -10.71
C ALA A 121 0.43 -0.11 -11.91
N VAL A 122 0.16 1.20 -12.08
CA VAL A 122 0.76 2.01 -13.14
C VAL A 122 2.27 2.12 -12.93
N GLN A 123 2.72 2.34 -11.69
CA GLN A 123 4.14 2.40 -11.37
C GLN A 123 4.85 1.09 -11.74
N MET A 124 4.29 -0.08 -11.41
CA MET A 124 4.89 -1.38 -11.73
C MET A 124 4.86 -1.68 -13.24
N ALA A 125 3.88 -1.18 -13.98
CA ALA A 125 3.90 -1.25 -15.45
C ALA A 125 5.00 -0.36 -16.04
N VAL A 126 5.23 0.82 -15.49
CA VAL A 126 6.30 1.74 -15.92
C VAL A 126 7.68 1.19 -15.54
N ASP A 127 7.86 0.77 -14.30
CA ASP A 127 9.15 0.31 -13.74
C ASP A 127 9.49 -1.13 -14.17
N GLY A 128 8.59 -2.06 -13.88
CA GLY A 128 8.82 -3.48 -14.09
C GLY A 128 8.81 -3.91 -15.55
N VAL A 129 8.08 -3.19 -16.41
CA VAL A 129 7.82 -3.61 -17.80
C VAL A 129 8.40 -2.62 -18.80
N ALA A 130 7.92 -1.37 -18.79
CA ALA A 130 8.32 -0.39 -19.79
C ALA A 130 9.81 0.00 -19.65
N LEU A 131 10.28 0.25 -18.42
CA LEU A 131 11.67 0.61 -18.17
C LEU A 131 12.60 -0.55 -18.53
N LYS A 132 12.24 -1.80 -18.24
CA LYS A 132 13.06 -2.96 -18.65
C LYS A 132 13.26 -3.00 -20.17
N GLY A 133 12.18 -2.84 -20.94
CA GLY A 133 12.26 -2.81 -22.39
C GLY A 133 13.10 -1.64 -22.91
N ALA A 134 12.97 -0.46 -22.31
CA ALA A 134 13.78 0.72 -22.67
C ALA A 134 15.27 0.52 -22.35
N VAL A 135 15.59 -0.06 -21.20
CA VAL A 135 16.95 -0.38 -20.77
C VAL A 135 17.59 -1.43 -21.68
N ASP A 136 16.88 -2.50 -22.02
CA ASP A 136 17.40 -3.53 -22.93
C ASP A 136 17.64 -2.97 -24.33
N THR A 137 16.76 -2.07 -24.80
CA THR A 137 16.95 -1.33 -26.05
C THR A 137 18.21 -0.47 -26.00
N TRP A 138 18.44 0.25 -24.90
CA TRP A 138 19.64 1.06 -24.72
C TRP A 138 20.94 0.24 -24.71
N VAL A 139 20.94 -0.92 -24.04
CA VAL A 139 22.11 -1.81 -24.00
C VAL A 139 22.35 -2.52 -25.35
N GLY A 140 21.31 -2.71 -26.17
CA GLY A 140 21.43 -3.24 -27.53
C GLY A 140 21.69 -2.21 -28.62
N ALA A 141 21.55 -0.91 -28.33
CA ALA A 141 21.64 0.15 -29.33
C ALA A 141 23.04 0.29 -29.96
N ALA A 142 23.08 0.61 -31.25
CA ALA A 142 24.31 1.02 -31.93
C ALA A 142 24.85 2.33 -31.33
N GLU A 143 26.16 2.56 -31.45
CA GLU A 143 26.82 3.70 -30.81
C GLU A 143 26.20 5.06 -31.18
N ALA A 144 25.79 5.22 -32.45
CA ALA A 144 25.15 6.43 -32.94
C ALA A 144 23.79 6.72 -32.27
N ASP A 145 23.07 5.69 -31.83
CA ASP A 145 21.72 5.79 -31.26
C ASP A 145 21.70 5.64 -29.72
N ARG A 146 22.84 5.25 -29.13
CA ARG A 146 22.95 4.91 -27.71
C ARG A 146 22.55 6.05 -26.78
N GLN A 147 22.92 7.30 -27.10
CA GLN A 147 22.50 8.45 -26.31
C GLN A 147 20.98 8.69 -26.37
N ALA A 148 20.37 8.54 -27.55
CA ALA A 148 18.93 8.72 -27.72
C ALA A 148 18.15 7.64 -26.95
N ALA A 149 18.60 6.38 -27.01
CA ALA A 149 17.99 5.28 -26.26
C ALA A 149 18.12 5.48 -24.73
N LEU A 150 19.25 6.03 -24.25
CA LEU A 150 19.43 6.37 -22.84
C LEU A 150 18.40 7.41 -22.39
N LEU A 151 18.27 8.52 -23.12
CA LEU A 151 17.32 9.59 -22.77
C LEU A 151 15.86 9.09 -22.79
N ALA A 152 15.52 8.17 -23.69
CA ALA A 152 14.21 7.53 -23.71
C ALA A 152 13.97 6.70 -22.44
N ALA A 153 14.95 5.87 -22.02
CA ALA A 153 14.86 5.11 -20.76
C ALA A 153 14.80 6.04 -19.53
N GLU A 154 15.55 7.14 -19.53
CA GLU A 154 15.50 8.14 -18.45
C GLU A 154 14.13 8.81 -18.34
N ALA A 155 13.45 9.11 -19.43
CA ALA A 155 12.09 9.66 -19.39
C ALA A 155 11.10 8.69 -18.73
N VAL A 156 11.23 7.38 -19.00
CA VAL A 156 10.44 6.34 -18.32
C VAL A 156 10.77 6.31 -16.82
N ARG A 157 12.05 6.37 -16.45
CA ARG A 157 12.51 6.42 -15.05
C ARG A 157 12.04 7.67 -14.30
N TRP A 158 11.96 8.83 -14.94
CA TRP A 158 11.37 10.04 -14.33
C TRP A 158 9.87 9.88 -14.08
N THR A 159 9.17 9.21 -15.00
CA THR A 159 7.74 8.91 -14.84
C THR A 159 7.51 7.99 -13.64
N GLU A 160 8.35 6.97 -13.48
CA GLU A 160 8.34 6.08 -12.31
C GLU A 160 8.58 6.85 -11.00
N LYS A 161 9.64 7.68 -10.93
CA LYS A 161 9.94 8.49 -9.74
C LYS A 161 8.75 9.37 -9.34
N GLY A 162 8.10 9.99 -10.33
CA GLY A 162 6.87 10.75 -10.13
C GLY A 162 5.73 9.91 -9.56
N LEU A 163 5.45 8.75 -10.16
CA LEU A 163 4.44 7.81 -9.67
C LEU A 163 4.75 7.34 -8.25
N SER A 164 6.02 7.07 -7.93
CA SER A 164 6.45 6.69 -6.59
C SER A 164 6.17 7.78 -5.56
N ALA A 165 6.35 9.06 -5.90
CA ALA A 165 5.97 10.14 -5.00
C ALA A 165 4.46 10.13 -4.70
N PHE A 166 3.61 9.99 -5.71
CA PHE A 166 2.16 9.92 -5.51
C PHE A 166 1.72 8.66 -4.78
N PHE A 167 2.38 7.52 -5.02
CA PHE A 167 2.17 6.28 -4.29
C PHE A 167 2.43 6.49 -2.79
N GLN A 168 3.60 7.04 -2.42
CA GLN A 168 3.96 7.30 -1.02
C GLN A 168 3.01 8.32 -0.36
N LEU A 169 2.59 9.34 -1.10
CA LEU A 169 1.61 10.32 -0.63
C LEU A 169 0.28 9.66 -0.26
N LEU A 170 -0.27 8.85 -1.17
CA LEU A 170 -1.54 8.15 -0.96
C LEU A 170 -1.41 7.06 0.12
N ASN A 171 -0.27 6.38 0.19
CA ASN A 171 0.03 5.41 1.24
C ASN A 171 0.05 6.09 2.61
N GLY A 172 0.72 7.24 2.72
CA GLY A 172 0.75 8.06 3.93
C GLY A 172 -0.65 8.52 4.36
N VAL A 173 -1.47 9.01 3.43
CA VAL A 173 -2.88 9.35 3.69
C VAL A 173 -3.66 8.12 4.18
N THR A 174 -3.48 6.97 3.53
CA THR A 174 -4.18 5.73 3.90
C THR A 174 -3.86 5.32 5.34
N LEU A 175 -2.58 5.25 5.69
CA LEU A 175 -2.13 4.88 7.04
C LEU A 175 -2.56 5.90 8.09
N LEU A 176 -2.45 7.19 7.78
CA LEU A 176 -2.90 8.27 8.65
C LEU A 176 -4.40 8.15 8.96
N MET A 177 -5.22 7.99 7.93
CA MET A 177 -6.68 7.98 8.08
C MET A 177 -7.18 6.69 8.73
N VAL A 178 -6.58 5.53 8.42
CA VAL A 178 -6.96 4.27 9.05
C VAL A 178 -6.48 4.21 10.51
N GLY A 179 -5.31 4.78 10.80
CA GLY A 179 -4.83 5.00 12.16
C GLY A 179 -5.75 5.95 12.94
N LEU A 180 -6.16 7.06 12.33
CA LEU A 180 -7.09 8.02 12.94
C LEU A 180 -8.45 7.39 13.22
N ALA A 181 -8.98 6.57 12.31
CA ALA A 181 -10.20 5.81 12.54
C ALA A 181 -10.09 4.88 13.76
N MET A 182 -8.92 4.27 13.99
CA MET A 182 -8.67 3.46 15.20
C MET A 182 -8.48 4.31 16.46
N VAL A 183 -7.88 5.50 16.36
CA VAL A 183 -7.73 6.42 17.49
C VAL A 183 -9.07 7.03 17.90
N LEU A 184 -9.94 7.39 16.96
CA LEU A 184 -11.24 7.98 17.26
C LEU A 184 -12.25 6.92 17.68
N GLY A 185 -12.14 5.72 17.12
CA GLY A 185 -13.05 4.61 17.37
C GLY A 185 -12.81 3.86 18.67
N ARG A 186 -13.61 2.82 18.88
CA ARG A 186 -13.55 1.94 20.08
C ARG A 186 -13.26 0.48 19.76
N LEU A 187 -13.11 0.14 18.48
CA LEU A 187 -12.94 -1.24 18.00
C LEU A 187 -11.51 -1.76 18.16
N PHE A 188 -10.51 -0.87 18.27
CA PHE A 188 -9.08 -1.22 18.33
C PHE A 188 -8.36 -0.50 19.46
N PRO A 189 -7.22 -1.04 19.93
CA PRO A 189 -6.35 -0.34 20.88
C PRO A 189 -5.85 0.98 20.29
N ARG A 190 -6.06 2.09 21.03
CA ARG A 190 -5.67 3.44 20.58
C ARG A 190 -4.17 3.59 20.29
N TRP A 191 -3.32 2.88 21.04
CA TRP A 191 -1.87 2.92 20.83
C TRP A 191 -1.51 2.44 19.42
N LEU A 192 -2.19 1.40 18.91
CA LEU A 192 -1.98 0.88 17.58
C LEU A 192 -2.43 1.89 16.52
N GLY A 193 -3.56 2.56 16.74
CA GLY A 193 -3.99 3.67 15.89
C GLY A 193 -2.94 4.78 15.79
N TRP A 194 -2.30 5.15 16.91
CA TRP A 194 -1.21 6.14 16.91
C TRP A 194 0.02 5.69 16.13
N VAL A 195 0.38 4.39 16.16
CA VAL A 195 1.45 3.86 15.31
C VAL A 195 1.13 4.09 13.83
N GLY A 196 -0.10 3.82 13.40
CA GLY A 196 -0.56 4.09 12.02
C GLY A 196 -0.54 5.58 11.67
N VAL A 197 -0.98 6.45 12.58
CA VAL A 197 -0.91 7.91 12.40
C VAL A 197 0.53 8.39 12.21
N ILE A 198 1.46 7.95 13.05
CA ILE A 198 2.87 8.34 12.97
C ILE A 198 3.51 7.81 11.69
N ALA A 199 3.21 6.56 11.31
CA ALA A 199 3.69 5.99 10.05
C ALA A 199 3.20 6.82 8.85
N GLY A 200 1.90 7.14 8.81
CA GLY A 200 1.33 7.99 7.77
C GLY A 200 1.96 9.38 7.72
N LEU A 201 2.17 10.03 8.87
CA LEU A 201 2.84 11.33 8.95
C LEU A 201 4.32 11.29 8.53
N GLY A 202 4.99 10.14 8.64
CA GLY A 202 6.35 9.97 8.13
C GLY A 202 6.42 9.81 6.61
N GLU A 203 5.43 9.13 6.02
CA GLU A 203 5.32 8.94 4.57
C GLU A 203 5.07 10.26 3.81
N LEU A 204 4.27 11.18 4.36
CA LEU A 204 3.88 12.43 3.68
C LEU A 204 5.07 13.38 3.36
N PRO A 205 5.99 13.68 4.29
CA PRO A 205 7.22 14.40 3.94
C PRO A 205 8.07 13.60 2.96
N GLY A 206 8.18 12.29 3.16
CA GLY A 206 8.97 11.42 2.29
C GLY A 206 8.50 11.44 0.84
N SER A 207 7.19 11.50 0.59
CA SER A 207 6.64 11.62 -0.76
C SER A 207 7.07 12.93 -1.44
N VAL A 208 7.14 14.03 -0.69
CA VAL A 208 7.62 15.32 -1.20
C VAL A 208 9.11 15.24 -1.51
N VAL A 209 9.91 14.63 -0.63
CA VAL A 209 11.35 14.44 -0.87
C VAL A 209 11.58 13.60 -2.14
N VAL A 210 10.83 12.51 -2.34
CA VAL A 210 10.90 11.71 -3.59
C VAL A 210 10.54 12.55 -4.81
N ALA A 211 9.48 13.37 -4.73
CA ALA A 211 9.06 14.20 -5.85
C ALA A 211 10.17 15.16 -6.34
N TYR A 212 10.97 15.70 -5.43
CA TYR A 212 12.04 16.64 -5.77
C TYR A 212 13.40 15.99 -6.03
N THR A 213 13.67 14.84 -5.41
CA THR A 213 15.03 14.25 -5.39
C THR A 213 15.11 12.86 -6.01
N GLY A 214 13.99 12.30 -6.46
CA GLY A 214 13.91 10.92 -6.89
C GLY A 214 14.23 9.95 -5.75
N PHE A 215 14.96 8.88 -6.06
CA PHE A 215 15.29 7.82 -5.11
C PHE A 215 16.57 8.12 -4.32
N SER A 216 16.68 9.34 -3.79
CA SER A 216 17.89 9.80 -3.10
C SER A 216 18.10 9.13 -1.74
N PRO A 217 19.34 9.13 -1.21
CA PRO A 217 19.59 8.70 0.17
C PRO A 217 18.75 9.46 1.22
N THR A 218 18.47 10.74 0.97
CA THR A 218 17.59 11.55 1.83
C THR A 218 16.15 11.05 1.80
N ALA A 219 15.62 10.74 0.62
CA ALA A 219 14.28 10.16 0.51
C ALA A 219 14.21 8.82 1.26
N ALA A 220 15.22 7.97 1.09
CA ALA A 220 15.34 6.69 1.78
C ALA A 220 15.39 6.85 3.31
N LEU A 221 16.15 7.82 3.83
CA LEU A 221 16.24 8.10 5.27
C LEU A 221 14.90 8.48 5.90
N VAL A 222 14.06 9.22 5.16
CA VAL A 222 12.73 9.63 5.64
C VAL A 222 11.72 8.48 5.54
N LEU A 223 11.74 7.75 4.42
CA LEU A 223 10.74 6.73 4.11
C LEU A 223 10.96 5.40 4.83
N GLN A 224 12.20 4.94 5.00
CA GLN A 224 12.46 3.62 5.60
C GLN A 224 11.90 3.48 7.02
N PRO A 225 12.10 4.45 7.95
CA PRO A 225 11.51 4.36 9.28
C PRO A 225 9.97 4.32 9.24
N ALA A 226 9.36 5.11 8.35
CA ALA A 226 7.92 5.15 8.17
C ALA A 226 7.37 3.82 7.62
N ALA A 227 8.06 3.22 6.65
CA ALA A 227 7.72 1.91 6.10
C ALA A 227 7.84 0.78 7.13
N VAL A 228 8.92 0.77 7.94
CA VAL A 228 9.09 -0.19 9.03
C VAL A 228 7.98 -0.04 10.06
N LEU A 229 7.66 1.20 10.46
CA LEU A 229 6.58 1.48 11.39
C LEU A 229 5.21 1.07 10.82
N GLY A 230 4.99 1.30 9.52
CA GLY A 230 3.82 0.85 8.78
C GLY A 230 3.69 -0.67 8.74
N ALA A 231 4.79 -1.40 8.52
CA ALA A 231 4.80 -2.87 8.59
C ALA A 231 4.47 -3.37 10.00
N VAL A 232 5.06 -2.77 11.04
CA VAL A 232 4.74 -3.08 12.44
C VAL A 232 3.26 -2.81 12.74
N TYR A 233 2.73 -1.69 12.27
CA TYR A 233 1.31 -1.34 12.38
C TYR A 233 0.43 -2.42 11.73
N LEU A 234 0.70 -2.76 10.47
CA LEU A 234 -0.04 -3.75 9.68
C LEU A 234 0.01 -5.17 10.29
N ILE A 235 1.13 -5.56 10.90
CA ILE A 235 1.23 -6.83 11.64
C ILE A 235 0.47 -6.74 12.97
N GLY A 236 0.53 -5.59 13.64
CA GLY A 236 -0.14 -5.32 14.91
C GLY A 236 -1.67 -5.29 14.81
N THR A 237 -2.23 -4.99 13.63
CA THR A 237 -3.68 -4.98 13.38
C THR A 237 -4.30 -6.35 13.24
N ARG A 238 -3.53 -7.44 13.44
CA ARG A 238 -4.04 -8.82 13.56
C ARG A 238 -5.38 -8.86 14.28
N TRP A 239 -6.44 -9.03 13.50
CA TRP A 239 -7.80 -8.94 14.00
C TRP A 239 -8.05 -10.11 14.94
N SER A 240 -8.13 -9.82 16.23
CA SER A 240 -8.48 -10.79 17.26
C SER A 240 -9.89 -11.32 16.98
N CYS A 241 -9.96 -12.44 16.26
CA CYS A 241 -11.15 -13.28 16.29
C CYS A 241 -11.19 -13.99 17.64
N GLY A 242 -11.83 -13.35 18.62
CA GLY A 242 -12.23 -13.98 19.89
C GLY A 242 -11.25 -13.78 21.03
N ALA A 243 -11.68 -12.98 22.01
CA ALA A 243 -11.59 -13.22 23.45
C ALA A 243 -11.80 -11.88 24.17
N LYS A 244 -13.07 -11.49 24.34
CA LYS A 244 -13.54 -10.53 25.35
C LYS A 244 -15.08 -10.49 25.38
N ASP A 245 -15.69 -11.67 25.36
CA ASP A 245 -16.95 -11.89 26.08
C ASP A 245 -16.57 -12.73 27.29
N GLU A 246 -16.13 -12.06 28.34
CA GLU A 246 -16.07 -12.52 29.74
C GLU A 246 -15.32 -11.44 30.54
N ARG A 247 -16.07 -10.40 30.92
CA ARG A 247 -16.02 -9.75 32.24
C ARG A 247 -17.14 -8.74 32.39
#